data_AF-A0A969BLI0-F1
#
_entry.id   AF-A0A969BLI0-F1
#
_cell.length_a   1.000
_cell.length_b   1.000
_cell.length_c   1.000
_cell.angle_alpha   90.00
_cell.angle_beta   90.00
_cell.angle_gamma   90.00
#
_symmetry.space_group_name_H-M   'P 1'
#
loop_
_entity.id
_entity.type
_entity.pdbx_description
1 polymer ?
#
loop_
_entity_poly.entity_id
_entity_poly.type
_entity_poly.pdbx_seq_one_letter_code
_entity_poly.pdbx_strand_id
1 'polypeptide(L)' 'AVNEQLGEFFVYLADSSKATQRKVKLGQQVGKDIIVSDGLKEGEILITEGIQNLREGTPITIFKPEAKQ' A
#
# COMPACT_ATOMS: atom_id res chain seq x y z
N ALA A 1 1.20 0.69 3.66
CA ALA A 1 2.55 1.18 4.05
C ALA A 1 3.33 1.54 2.78
N VAL A 2 4.23 2.52 2.85
CA VAL A 2 5.02 3.01 1.71
C VAL A 2 6.44 2.44 1.78
N ASN A 3 6.96 1.98 0.64
CA ASN A 3 8.32 1.46 0.45
C ASN A 3 9.07 2.34 -0.54
N GLU A 4 10.39 2.51 -0.38
CA GLU A 4 11.23 3.27 -1.31
C GLU A 4 12.23 2.34 -2.00
N GLN A 5 12.37 2.45 -3.32
CA GLN A 5 13.36 1.74 -4.13
C GLN A 5 13.97 2.71 -5.15
N LEU A 6 15.28 2.96 -5.07
CA LEU A 6 16.01 3.83 -6.01
C LEU A 6 15.39 5.24 -6.17
N GLY A 7 14.86 5.82 -5.09
CA GLY A 7 14.20 7.14 -5.11
C GLY A 7 12.76 7.12 -5.63
N GLU A 8 12.21 5.95 -5.94
CA GLU A 8 10.81 5.76 -6.28
C GLU A 8 10.04 5.16 -5.11
N PHE A 9 8.80 5.59 -4.92
CA PHE A 9 7.96 5.13 -3.83
C PHE A 9 6.89 4.18 -4.32
N PHE A 10 6.64 3.13 -3.54
CA PHE A 10 5.73 2.06 -3.87
C PHE A 10 4.84 1.70 -2.69
N VAL A 11 3.63 1.25 -3.01
CA VAL A 11 2.73 0.62 -2.07
C VAL A 11 2.30 -0.74 -2.62
N TYR A 12 1.72 -1.56 -1.76
CA TYR A 12 1.06 -2.79 -2.18
C TYR A 12 -0.46 -2.64 -2.07
N LEU A 13 -1.15 -3.04 -3.12
CA LEU A 13 -2.60 -3.11 -3.22
C LEU A 13 -3.04 -4.56 -3.22
N ALA A 14 -4.19 -4.85 -2.64
CA ALA A 14 -4.83 -6.15 -2.75
C ALA A 14 -5.71 -6.17 -4.01
N ASP A 15 -5.35 -7.01 -4.98
CA ASP A 15 -6.17 -7.35 -6.14
C ASP A 15 -6.74 -8.75 -5.95
N SER A 16 -7.97 -8.81 -5.44
CA SER A 16 -8.69 -10.04 -5.11
C SER A 16 -7.93 -10.92 -4.10
N SER A 17 -7.03 -11.79 -4.59
CA SER A 17 -6.23 -12.73 -3.81
C SER A 17 -4.72 -12.57 -3.98
N LYS A 18 -4.27 -11.47 -4.61
CA LYS A 18 -2.84 -11.19 -4.84
C LYS A 18 -2.46 -9.77 -4.44
N ALA A 19 -1.20 -9.61 -4.06
CA ALA A 19 -0.59 -8.29 -3.87
C ALA A 19 -0.05 -7.77 -5.21
N THR A 20 -0.37 -6.52 -5.52
CA THR A 20 0.17 -5.78 -6.67
C THR A 20 0.94 -4.57 -6.17
N GLN A 21 2.17 -4.42 -6.64
CA GLN A 21 3.02 -3.28 -6.35
C GLN A 21 2.62 -2.11 -7.24
N ARG A 22 2.40 -0.96 -6.62
CA ARG A 22 2.02 0.26 -7.33
C ARG A 22 3.01 1.37 -6.99
N LYS A 23 3.61 1.95 -8.02
CA LYS A 23 4.38 3.18 -7.87
C LYS A 23 3.43 4.33 -7.52
N VAL A 24 3.82 5.14 -6.54
CA VAL A 24 3.08 6.31 -6.09
C VAL A 24 3.98 7.53 -6.09
N LYS A 25 3.38 8.72 -6.16
CA LYS A 25 4.08 9.97 -5.86
C LYS A 25 3.69 10.42 -4.46
N LEU A 26 4.69 10.78 -3.68
CA LEU A 26 4.48 11.34 -2.35
C LEU A 26 4.38 12.87 -2.45
N GLY A 27 3.56 13.44 -1.57
CA GLY A 27 3.42 14.86 -1.35
C GLY A 27 4.02 15.27 -0.01
N GLN A 28 3.37 16.22 0.65
CA GLN A 28 3.82 16.73 1.94
C GLN A 28 3.61 15.71 3.06
N GLN A 29 4.54 15.68 4.02
CA GLN A 29 4.35 14.98 5.28
C GLN A 29 3.52 15.85 6.22
N VAL A 30 2.53 15.25 6.89
CA VAL A 30 1.66 15.92 7.86
C VAL A 30 1.71 15.13 9.17
N GLY A 31 2.47 15.65 10.14
CA GLY A 31 2.72 14.93 11.39
C GLY A 31 3.44 13.60 11.14
N LYS A 32 2.76 12.49 11.47
CA LYS A 32 3.28 11.12 11.26
C LYS A 32 2.86 10.52 9.92
N ASP A 33 1.97 11.18 9.20
CA ASP A 33 1.39 10.69 7.96
C ASP A 33 2.03 11.36 6.75
N ILE A 34 1.97 10.71 5.59
CA ILE A 34 2.44 11.27 4.32
C ILE A 34 1.31 11.27 3.30
N ILE A 35 1.15 12.39 2.60
CA ILE A 35 0.15 12.50 1.54
C ILE A 35 0.66 11.73 0.32
N VAL A 36 -0.19 10.87 -0.25
CA VAL A 36 0.02 10.31 -1.59
C VAL A 36 -0.66 11.25 -2.57
N SER A 37 0.11 11.88 -3.45
CA SER A 37 -0.38 12.88 -4.40
C SER A 37 -0.82 12.28 -5.74
N ASP A 38 -0.35 11.07 -6.08
CA ASP A 38 -0.68 10.38 -7.33
C ASP A 38 -0.41 8.87 -7.22
N GLY A 39 -1.10 8.07 -8.05
CA GLY A 39 -0.88 6.63 -8.20
C GLY A 39 -1.91 5.72 -7.52
N LEU A 40 -2.91 6.28 -6.82
CA LEU A 40 -4.01 5.55 -6.18
C LEU A 40 -5.37 5.97 -6.73
N LYS A 41 -6.33 5.05 -6.69
CA LYS A 41 -7.73 5.26 -7.07
C LYS A 41 -8.66 4.94 -5.90
N GLU A 42 -9.82 5.60 -5.90
CA GLU A 42 -10.86 5.31 -4.93
C GLU A 42 -11.32 3.84 -5.04
N GLY A 43 -11.58 3.22 -3.89
CA GLY A 43 -11.99 1.83 -3.79
C GLY A 43 -10.84 0.81 -3.81
N GLU A 44 -9.59 1.21 -4.03
CA GLU A 44 -8.43 0.32 -3.94
C GLU A 44 -8.13 -0.05 -2.46
N ILE A 45 -7.81 -1.33 -2.21
CA ILE A 45 -7.47 -1.82 -0.87
C ILE A 45 -5.96 -1.77 -0.68
N LEU A 46 -5.50 -0.90 0.21
CA LEU A 46 -4.08 -0.74 0.54
C LEU A 46 -3.64 -1.76 1.60
N ILE A 47 -2.51 -2.42 1.38
CA ILE A 47 -1.92 -3.33 2.36
C ILE A 47 -1.00 -2.52 3.30
N THR A 48 -1.28 -2.59 4.60
CA THR A 48 -0.56 -1.82 5.63
C THR A 48 0.33 -2.67 6.53
N GLU A 49 0.12 -3.98 6.57
CA GLU A 49 0.85 -4.92 7.43
C GLU A 49 1.42 -6.08 6.61
N GLY A 50 2.49 -6.71 7.12
CA GLY A 50 3.12 -7.86 6.45
C GLY A 50 3.85 -7.55 5.13
N ILE A 51 4.00 -6.27 4.79
CA ILE A 51 4.60 -5.81 3.51
C ILE A 51 6.02 -6.32 3.26
N GLN A 52 6.77 -6.64 4.32
CA GLN A 52 8.14 -7.14 4.22
C GLN A 52 8.25 -8.49 3.49
N ASN A 53 7.16 -9.25 3.44
CA ASN A 53 7.09 -10.55 2.76
C ASN A 53 6.50 -10.44 1.35
N LEU A 54 6.06 -9.25 0.93
CA LEU A 54 5.35 -9.07 -0.34
C LEU A 54 6.31 -8.75 -1.48
N ARG A 55 5.94 -9.25 -2.65
CA ARG A 55 6.45 -8.91 -3.97
C ARG A 55 5.26 -8.86 -4.94
N GLU A 56 5.49 -8.40 -6.15
CA GLU A 56 4.49 -8.46 -7.21
C GLU A 56 3.92 -9.88 -7.37
N GLY A 57 2.60 -10.00 -7.34
CA GLY A 57 1.89 -11.26 -7.52
C GLY A 57 1.88 -12.20 -6.31
N THR A 58 2.44 -11.79 -5.16
CA THR A 58 2.39 -12.60 -3.93
C THR A 58 0.93 -12.94 -3.57
N PRO A 59 0.57 -14.23 -3.39
CA PRO A 59 -0.75 -14.60 -2.92
C PRO A 59 -1.01 -14.06 -1.52
N ILE A 60 -2.19 -13.51 -1.29
CA ILE A 60 -2.60 -12.93 -0.01
C ILE A 60 -3.99 -13.42 0.40
N THR A 61 -4.27 -13.30 1.68
CA THR A 61 -5.63 -13.39 2.22
C THR A 61 -5.90 -12.08 2.96
N ILE A 62 -7.00 -11.40 2.59
CA ILE A 62 -7.37 -10.15 3.22
C ILE A 62 -8.06 -10.48 4.54
N PHE A 63 -7.37 -10.22 5.65
CA PHE A 63 -7.99 -10.17 6.95
C PHE A 63 -8.54 -8.76 7.13
N LYS A 64 -9.86 -8.61 7.14
CA LYS A 64 -10.47 -7.33 7.49
C LYS A 64 -10.28 -7.16 8.99
N PRO A 65 -9.46 -6.20 9.46
CA PRO A 65 -9.44 -5.92 10.89
C PRO A 65 -10.85 -5.48 11.26
N GLU A 66 -11.48 -6.16 12.22
CA GLU A 66 -12.68 -5.61 12.85
C GLU A 66 -12.31 -4.21 13.32
N ALA A 67 -13.05 -3.21 12.83
CA ALA A 67 -12.85 -1.84 13.29
C ALA A 67 -13.00 -1.88 14.81
N LYS A 68 -11.90 -1.64 15.54
CA LYS A 68 -11.99 -1.39 16.98
C LYS A 68 -12.90 -0.18 17.13
N GLN A 69 -14.12 -0.42 17.60
CA GLN A 69 -15.09 0.59 17.99
C GLN A 69 -14.52 1.44 19.12
#